data_AF-A0A0G9LE97-F1
#
_entry.id   AF-A0A0G9LE97-F1
#
_cell.length_a   1.000
_cell.length_b   1.000
_cell.length_c   1.000
_cell.angle_alpha   90.00
_cell.angle_beta   90.00
_cell.angle_gamma   90.00
#
_symmetry.space_group_name_H-M   'P 1'
#
loop_
_entity.id
_entity.type
_entity.pdbx_description
1 polymer ?
#
loop_
_entity_poly.entity_id
_entity_poly.type
_entity_poly.pdbx_seq_one_letter_code
_entity_poly.pdbx_strand_id
1 'polypeptide(L)'
;MNKVGRPKGGKNKRWTPEEKERIVKRYFEGEISRTQLAKEEKVTDSMLHQWIKNYENEGIEGLISKTGKRGNAFAALHRSKDLPEIKRLQLQVAQLEVDIERLKKGYIVKGVGANKELITTKDLNSK
;
A
#
# COMPACT_ATOMS: atom_id res chain seq x y z
N MET A 1 6.60 -30.04 22.25
CA MET A 1 6.76 -28.57 22.34
C MET A 1 5.57 -27.90 21.66
N ASN A 2 4.67 -27.27 22.42
CA ASN A 2 3.51 -26.56 21.87
C ASN A 2 3.98 -25.26 21.21
N LYS A 3 3.87 -25.16 19.87
CA LYS A 3 4.13 -23.90 19.16
C LYS A 3 2.90 -22.99 19.35
N VAL A 4 2.93 -22.15 20.39
CA VAL A 4 1.92 -21.10 20.56
C VAL A 4 2.01 -20.17 19.35
N GLY A 5 0.91 -20.05 18.60
CA GLY A 5 0.81 -19.14 17.46
C GLY A 5 0.96 -17.68 17.89
N ARG A 6 1.30 -16.80 16.94
CA ARG A 6 1.43 -15.37 17.21
C ARG A 6 0.12 -14.81 17.79
N PRO A 7 0.14 -14.03 18.89
CA PRO A 7 -1.05 -13.45 19.47
C PRO A 7 -1.80 -12.55 18.47
N LYS A 8 -3.12 -12.69 18.42
CA LYS A 8 -4.00 -11.88 17.56
C LYS A 8 -4.05 -10.44 18.07
N GLY A 9 -4.06 -9.47 17.15
CA GLY A 9 -4.24 -8.04 17.47
C GLY A 9 -2.96 -7.20 17.64
N GLY A 10 -1.77 -7.77 17.43
CA GLY A 10 -0.52 -7.01 17.48
C GLY A 10 -0.38 -6.01 16.31
N LYS A 11 0.17 -4.82 16.59
CA LYS A 11 0.56 -3.87 15.53
C LYS A 11 1.71 -4.48 14.71
N ASN A 12 1.57 -4.52 13.38
CA ASN A 12 2.65 -4.93 12.50
C ASN A 12 3.75 -3.85 12.52
N LYS A 13 4.99 -4.23 12.81
CA LYS A 13 6.15 -3.34 12.70
C LYS A 13 6.26 -2.87 11.24
N ARG A 14 6.29 -1.55 11.05
CA ARG A 14 6.63 -0.94 9.76
C ARG A 14 8.14 -0.75 9.72
N TRP A 15 8.70 -0.97 8.53
CA TRP A 15 10.13 -0.86 8.28
C TRP A 15 10.34 0.23 7.25
N THR A 16 11.18 1.21 7.57
CA THR A 16 11.55 2.26 6.60
C THR A 16 12.50 1.69 5.54
N PRO A 17 12.60 2.30 4.35
CA PRO A 17 13.57 1.88 3.34
C PRO A 17 15.01 1.86 3.87
N GLU A 18 15.38 2.83 4.71
CA GLU A 18 16.72 2.98 5.28
C GLU A 18 17.03 1.88 6.30
N GLU A 19 16.06 1.52 7.15
CA GLU A 19 16.22 0.39 8.07
C GLU A 19 16.42 -0.92 7.31
N LYS A 20 15.66 -1.14 6.23
CA LYS A 20 15.82 -2.32 5.38
C LYS A 20 17.18 -2.32 4.70
N GLU A 21 17.62 -1.16 4.21
CA GLU A 21 18.90 -1.05 3.51
C GLU A 21 20.06 -1.41 4.43
N ARG A 22 20.07 -0.89 5.67
CA ARG A 22 21.09 -1.25 6.67
C ARG A 22 21.19 -2.76 6.84
N ILE A 23 20.04 -3.43 6.97
CA ILE A 23 19.99 -4.88 7.18
C ILE A 23 20.49 -5.62 5.94
N VAL A 24 20.08 -5.20 4.75
CA VAL A 24 20.51 -5.82 3.49
C VAL A 24 22.01 -5.62 3.26
N LYS A 25 22.58 -4.46 3.57
CA LYS A 25 24.03 -4.22 3.49
C LYS A 25 24.82 -5.14 4.41
N ARG A 26 24.38 -5.34 5.66
CA ARG A 26 24.97 -6.35 6.58
C ARG A 26 24.97 -7.77 6.00
N TYR A 27 23.97 -8.13 5.20
CA TYR A 27 23.94 -9.42 4.52
C TYR A 27 25.03 -9.51 3.44
N PHE A 28 25.23 -8.46 2.65
CA PHE A 28 26.25 -8.42 1.59
C PHE A 28 27.68 -8.30 2.12
N GLU A 29 27.88 -7.72 3.30
CA GLU A 29 29.17 -7.70 4.00
C GLU A 29 29.65 -9.11 4.40
N GLY A 30 28.75 -10.12 4.37
CA GLY A 30 29.11 -11.53 4.50
C GLY A 30 29.41 -11.99 5.94
N GLU A 31 29.16 -11.15 6.95
CA GLU A 31 29.52 -11.44 8.33
C GLU A 31 28.68 -12.56 8.96
N ILE A 32 27.43 -12.73 8.52
CA ILE A 32 26.48 -13.69 9.12
C ILE A 32 25.52 -14.29 8.10
N SER A 33 25.07 -15.52 8.36
CA SER A 33 24.04 -16.16 7.53
C SER A 33 22.72 -15.39 7.57
N ARG A 34 21.94 -15.47 6.47
CA ARG A 34 20.60 -14.85 6.37
C ARG A 34 19.69 -15.20 7.56
N THR A 35 19.68 -16.47 7.96
CA THR A 35 18.87 -16.96 9.10
C THR A 35 19.30 -16.33 10.42
N GLN A 36 20.60 -16.16 10.62
CA GLN A 36 21.15 -15.54 11.82
C GLN A 36 20.83 -14.05 11.86
N LEU A 37 21.08 -13.34 10.75
CA LEU A 37 20.73 -11.93 10.58
C LEU A 37 19.23 -11.69 10.82
N ALA A 38 18.37 -12.57 10.29
CA ALA A 38 16.92 -12.46 10.49
C ALA A 38 16.52 -12.54 11.97
N LYS A 39 17.16 -13.43 12.74
CA LYS A 39 16.92 -13.55 14.20
C LYS A 39 17.39 -12.30 14.95
N GLU A 40 18.58 -11.80 14.64
CA GLU A 40 19.16 -10.60 15.28
C GLU A 40 18.29 -9.37 15.04
N GLU A 41 17.88 -9.16 13.79
CA GLU A 41 17.06 -8.01 13.38
C GLU A 41 15.57 -8.21 13.70
N LYS A 42 15.18 -9.37 14.25
CA LYS A 42 13.79 -9.74 14.55
C LYS A 42 12.87 -9.63 13.32
N VAL A 43 13.40 -9.99 12.16
CA VAL A 43 12.66 -10.13 10.89
C VAL A 43 12.46 -11.60 10.58
N THR A 44 11.50 -11.91 9.73
CA THR A 44 11.36 -13.28 9.23
C THR A 44 12.34 -13.51 8.09
N ASP A 45 12.84 -14.75 7.97
CA ASP A 45 13.77 -15.13 6.89
C ASP A 45 13.19 -14.80 5.50
N SER A 46 11.89 -15.03 5.31
CA SER A 46 11.18 -14.71 4.06
C SER A 46 11.12 -13.21 3.78
N MET A 47 10.94 -12.36 4.81
CA MET A 47 10.98 -10.91 4.62
C MET A 47 12.38 -10.45 4.20
N LEU A 48 13.42 -10.95 4.85
CA LEU A 48 14.80 -10.60 4.54
C LEU A 48 15.17 -11.07 3.13
N HIS A 49 14.81 -12.29 2.75
CA HIS A 49 14.99 -12.79 1.39
C HIS A 49 14.35 -11.88 0.34
N GLN A 50 13.11 -11.44 0.58
CA GLN A 50 12.41 -10.53 -0.34
C GLN A 50 13.11 -9.16 -0.43
N TRP A 51 13.63 -8.63 0.68
CA TRP A 51 14.34 -7.36 0.67
C TRP A 51 15.66 -7.45 -0.08
N ILE A 52 16.43 -8.51 0.12
CA ILE A 52 17.68 -8.76 -0.64
C ILE A 52 17.36 -8.79 -2.13
N LYS A 53 16.39 -9.63 -2.54
CA LYS A 53 15.99 -9.73 -3.95
C LYS A 53 15.53 -8.38 -4.53
N ASN A 54 14.76 -7.61 -3.77
CA ASN A 54 14.31 -6.29 -4.24
C ASN A 54 15.48 -5.32 -4.38
N TYR A 55 16.43 -5.35 -3.45
CA TYR A 55 17.60 -4.48 -3.47
C TYR A 55 18.54 -4.81 -4.64
N GLU A 56 18.73 -6.09 -4.97
CA GLU A 56 19.52 -6.51 -6.14
C GLU A 56 18.93 -6.01 -7.47
N ASN A 57 17.60 -5.91 -7.56
CA ASN A 57 16.92 -5.51 -8.81
C ASN A 57 16.73 -3.99 -8.93
N GLU A 58 16.34 -3.32 -7.85
CA GLU A 58 15.85 -1.94 -7.85
C GLU A 58 16.63 -1.04 -6.84
N GLY A 59 17.69 -1.55 -6.20
CA GLY A 59 18.42 -0.83 -5.16
C GLY A 59 17.53 -0.43 -3.98
N ILE A 60 17.77 0.76 -3.40
CA ILE A 60 16.96 1.28 -2.29
C ILE A 60 15.49 1.50 -2.67
N GLU A 61 15.19 1.77 -3.95
CA GLU A 61 13.81 1.96 -4.42
C GLU A 61 12.98 0.68 -4.26
N GLY A 62 13.59 -0.48 -4.47
CA GLY A 62 12.97 -1.79 -4.25
C GLY A 62 12.58 -2.06 -2.78
N LEU A 63 13.17 -1.32 -1.84
CA LEU A 63 12.88 -1.42 -0.41
C LEU A 63 11.70 -0.54 0.01
N ILE A 64 11.25 0.38 -0.85
CA ILE A 64 10.08 1.20 -0.60
C ILE A 64 8.82 0.32 -0.57
N SER A 65 8.04 0.44 0.51
CA SER A 65 6.82 -0.34 0.66
C SER A 65 5.78 0.05 -0.39
N LYS A 66 5.61 -0.80 -1.41
CA LYS A 66 4.53 -0.68 -2.41
C LYS A 66 3.13 -0.85 -1.77
N THR A 67 3.07 -1.53 -0.61
CA THR A 67 1.86 -1.73 0.20
C THR A 67 1.62 -0.57 1.18
N GLY A 68 1.57 0.66 0.67
CA GLY A 68 0.88 1.73 1.39
C GLY A 68 -0.62 1.52 1.25
N LYS A 69 -1.42 1.71 2.30
CA LYS A 69 -2.86 1.95 2.09
C LYS A 69 -2.93 3.24 1.27
N ARG A 70 -3.08 3.12 -0.06
CA ARG A 70 -3.54 4.20 -0.91
C ARG A 70 -4.97 4.46 -0.46
N GLY A 71 -5.10 5.23 0.62
CA GLY A 71 -6.40 5.73 1.03
C GLY A 71 -7.01 6.48 -0.15
N ASN A 72 -8.32 6.65 -0.15
CA ASN A 72 -8.96 7.47 -1.16
C ASN A 72 -8.23 8.83 -1.24
N ALA A 73 -7.74 9.21 -2.43
CA ALA A 73 -7.03 10.47 -2.66
C ALA A 73 -7.88 11.68 -2.24
N PHE A 74 -9.20 11.53 -2.31
CA PHE A 74 -10.20 12.52 -1.94
C PHE A 74 -10.64 12.42 -0.48
N ALA A 75 -10.06 11.53 0.33
CA ALA A 75 -10.47 11.34 1.72
C ALA A 75 -10.28 12.59 2.60
N ALA A 76 -9.37 13.49 2.22
CA ALA A 76 -9.19 14.77 2.91
C ALA A 76 -10.46 15.63 2.86
N LEU A 77 -11.29 15.52 1.81
CA LEU A 77 -12.58 16.23 1.70
C LEU A 77 -13.56 15.91 2.84
N HIS A 78 -13.43 14.73 3.44
CA HIS A 78 -14.34 14.26 4.50
C HIS A 78 -13.69 14.19 5.87
N ARG A 79 -12.37 14.01 5.93
CA ARG A 79 -11.65 13.75 7.19
C ARG A 79 -10.95 14.98 7.78
N SER A 80 -10.69 16.00 6.97
CA SER A 80 -10.01 17.21 7.42
C SER A 80 -11.02 18.33 7.63
N LYS A 81 -11.20 18.77 8.88
CA LYS A 81 -12.09 19.90 9.23
C LYS A 81 -11.48 21.24 8.80
N ASP A 82 -10.17 21.38 8.95
CA ASP A 82 -9.43 22.64 8.72
C ASP A 82 -8.72 22.67 7.36
N LEU A 83 -9.29 21.99 6.34
CA LEU A 83 -8.70 21.99 5.01
C LEU A 83 -8.89 23.37 4.36
N PRO A 84 -7.82 24.04 3.88
CA PRO A 84 -7.95 25.32 3.21
C PRO A 84 -8.89 25.24 2.01
N GLU A 85 -9.76 26.24 1.84
CA GLU A 85 -10.83 26.18 0.84
C GLU A 85 -10.30 25.97 -0.59
N ILE A 86 -9.20 26.64 -0.96
CA ILE A 86 -8.53 26.42 -2.25
C ILE A 86 -8.16 24.95 -2.45
N LYS A 87 -7.60 24.30 -1.43
CA LYS A 87 -7.20 22.90 -1.50
C LYS A 87 -8.42 21.97 -1.58
N ARG A 88 -9.48 22.30 -0.84
CA ARG A 88 -10.76 21.59 -0.88
C ARG A 88 -11.39 21.65 -2.28
N LEU A 89 -11.45 22.84 -2.87
CA LEU A 89 -11.98 23.05 -4.22
C LEU A 89 -11.17 22.29 -5.27
N GLN A 90 -9.84 22.35 -5.20
CA GLN A 90 -8.96 21.56 -6.09
C GLN A 90 -9.27 20.06 -6.02
N LEU A 91 -9.47 19.51 -4.82
CA LEU A 91 -9.83 18.10 -4.66
C LEU A 91 -11.23 17.78 -5.18
N GLN A 92 -12.21 18.68 -5.01
CA GLN A 92 -13.56 18.50 -5.55
C GLN A 92 -13.57 18.51 -7.07
N VAL A 93 -12.86 19.45 -7.69
CA VAL A 93 -12.71 19.52 -9.15
C VAL A 93 -12.10 18.23 -9.67
N ALA A 94 -10.99 17.77 -9.09
CA ALA A 94 -10.36 16.51 -9.49
C ALA A 94 -11.29 15.29 -9.31
N GLN A 95 -12.12 15.24 -8.26
CA GLN A 95 -13.11 14.16 -8.07
C GLN A 95 -14.18 14.20 -9.17
N LEU A 96 -14.69 15.40 -9.49
CA LEU A 96 -15.70 15.60 -10.54
C LEU A 96 -15.15 15.27 -11.93
N GLU A 97 -13.90 15.63 -12.24
CA GLU A 97 -13.26 15.31 -13.51
C GLU A 97 -13.20 13.80 -13.75
N VAL A 98 -12.82 13.03 -12.73
CA VAL A 98 -12.82 11.56 -12.78
C VAL A 98 -14.24 11.01 -12.97
N ASP A 99 -15.22 11.58 -12.26
CA ASP A 99 -16.62 11.17 -12.38
C ASP A 99 -17.19 11.46 -13.78
N ILE A 100 -16.90 12.65 -14.33
CA ILE A 100 -17.30 13.06 -15.68
C ILE A 100 -16.67 12.13 -16.71
N GLU A 101 -15.37 11.87 -16.62
CA GLU A 101 -14.68 10.98 -17.55
C GLU A 101 -15.28 9.59 -17.55
N ARG A 102 -15.54 9.03 -16.35
CA ARG A 102 -16.21 7.74 -16.19
C ARG A 102 -17.60 7.74 -16.84
N LEU A 103 -18.42 8.76 -16.57
CA LEU A 103 -19.78 8.85 -17.09
C LEU A 103 -19.81 9.02 -18.61
N LYS A 104 -18.90 9.83 -19.17
CA LYS A 104 -18.72 9.98 -20.63
C LYS A 104 -18.37 8.66 -21.32
N LYS A 105 -17.63 7.79 -20.63
CA LYS A 105 -17.32 6.44 -21.10
C LYS A 105 -18.49 5.44 -20.93
N GLY A 106 -19.62 5.87 -20.36
CA GLY A 106 -20.80 5.04 -20.17
C GLY A 106 -20.72 4.10 -18.97
N TYR A 107 -19.88 4.40 -17.97
CA TYR A 107 -19.79 3.60 -16.76
C TYR A 107 -20.58 4.23 -15.60
N ILE A 108 -21.45 3.43 -14.98
CA ILE A 108 -22.19 3.75 -13.77
C ILE A 108 -21.57 3.00 -12.59
N VAL A 109 -21.62 3.61 -11.40
CA VAL A 109 -21.17 2.99 -10.16
C VAL A 109 -22.36 2.40 -9.42
N LYS A 110 -22.27 1.13 -9.02
CA LYS A 110 -23.22 0.49 -8.09
C LYS A 110 -22.50 0.13 -6.79
N GLY A 111 -23.17 0.31 -5.66
CA GLY A 111 -22.61 -0.01 -4.35
C GLY A 111 -21.49 0.93 -3.89
N VAL A 112 -20.94 0.66 -2.71
CA VAL A 112 -19.90 1.45 -2.06
C VAL A 112 -18.87 0.55 -1.37
N GLY A 113 -17.71 1.12 -1.04
CA GLY A 113 -16.67 0.40 -0.31
C GLY A 113 -16.21 -0.86 -1.05
N ALA A 114 -16.20 -2.00 -0.36
CA ALA A 114 -15.82 -3.29 -0.93
C ALA A 114 -16.80 -3.82 -1.99
N ASN A 115 -18.05 -3.36 -1.98
CA ASN A 115 -19.10 -3.78 -2.92
C ASN A 115 -19.29 -2.77 -4.07
N LYS A 116 -18.28 -1.93 -4.33
CA LYS A 116 -18.33 -0.93 -5.41
C LYS A 116 -18.00 -1.59 -6.75
N GLU A 117 -18.94 -1.52 -7.68
CA GLU A 117 -18.84 -2.12 -9.03
C GLU A 117 -19.07 -1.06 -10.11
N LEU A 118 -18.36 -1.19 -11.24
CA LEU A 118 -18.57 -0.38 -12.44
C LEU A 118 -19.39 -1.18 -13.46
N ILE A 119 -20.51 -0.63 -13.91
CA ILE A 119 -21.46 -1.26 -14.82
C ILE A 119 -21.58 -0.40 -16.08
N THR A 120 -21.61 -1.01 -17.26
CA THR A 120 -21.81 -0.29 -18.51
C THR A 120 -23.29 0.08 -18.69
N THR A 121 -23.58 1.27 -19.20
CA THR A 121 -24.96 1.71 -19.51
C THR A 121 -25.64 0.85 -20.58
N LYS A 122 -24.89 0.23 -21.49
CA LYS A 122 -25.41 -0.72 -22.49
C LYS A 122 -26.04 -1.96 -21.83
N ASP A 123 -25.42 -2.45 -20.76
CA ASP A 123 -25.84 -3.65 -20.03
C ASP A 123 -27.12 -3.39 -19.21
N LEU A 124 -27.39 -2.13 -18.85
CA LEU A 124 -28.58 -1.72 -18.11
C LEU A 124 -29.84 -1.59 -18.98
N ASN A 125 -29.68 -1.19 -20.25
CA ASN A 125 -30.80 -1.04 -21.20
C ASN A 125 -31.11 -2.32 -22.00
N SER A 126 -30.38 -3.42 -21.73
CA SER A 126 -30.57 -4.71 -22.41
C SER A 126 -31.52 -5.66 -21.64
N LYS A 127 -32.38 -5.12 -20.77
CA LYS A 127 -33.40 -5.85 -20.00
C LYS A 127 -34.80 -5.34 -20.29
#